data_AF-A0A132N1V9-F1
#
_entry.id   AF-A0A132N1V9-F1
#
_cell.length_a   1.000
_cell.length_b   1.000
_cell.length_c   1.000
_cell.angle_alpha   90.00
_cell.angle_beta   90.00
_cell.angle_gamma   90.00
#
_symmetry.space_group_name_H-M   'P 1'
#
loop_
_entity.id
_entity.type
_entity.pdbx_description
1 polymer ?
#
loop_
_entity_poly.entity_id
_entity_poly.type
_entity_poly.pdbx_seq_one_letter_code
_entity_poly.pdbx_strand_id
1 'polypeptide(L)'
;MARGSGSVGAVRRRRLATMLFAAFLALALGLWLRTEAKVRLVERSYADQTERLRALQAEADRLRLEKARLNDPAYVADLARTAWFWSKDGEIIIRLAKEPEPGRPAEGGR
;
A
#
# COMPACT_ATOMS: atom_id res chain seq x y z
N MET A 1 -41.39 -66.53 27.07
CA MET A 1 -40.00 -66.17 26.72
C MET A 1 -40.02 -65.22 25.51
N ALA A 2 -39.81 -63.92 25.70
CA ALA A 2 -39.69 -62.96 24.60
C ALA A 2 -38.27 -62.37 24.62
N ARG A 3 -37.45 -62.71 23.61
CA ARG A 3 -36.08 -62.21 23.48
C ARG A 3 -36.07 -61.15 22.38
N GLY A 4 -35.72 -59.92 22.76
CA GLY A 4 -35.92 -58.71 21.96
C GLY A 4 -35.11 -58.68 20.68
N SER A 5 -35.79 -58.44 19.55
CA SER A 5 -35.19 -58.14 18.25
C SER A 5 -35.47 -56.68 17.82
N GLY A 6 -35.41 -55.73 18.76
CA GLY A 6 -35.66 -54.30 18.49
C GLY A 6 -34.38 -53.45 18.31
N SER A 7 -33.20 -53.97 18.66
CA SER A 7 -32.01 -53.14 18.87
C SER A 7 -31.19 -52.86 17.60
N VAL A 8 -31.18 -53.77 16.62
CA VAL A 8 -30.29 -53.65 15.45
C VAL A 8 -30.69 -52.48 14.54
N GLY A 9 -32.00 -52.25 14.35
CA GLY A 9 -32.51 -51.12 13.56
C GLY A 9 -32.28 -49.76 14.23
N ALA A 10 -32.41 -49.70 15.57
CA ALA A 10 -32.16 -48.49 16.34
C ALA A 10 -30.67 -48.09 16.35
N VAL A 11 -29.76 -49.08 16.46
CA VAL A 11 -28.31 -48.85 16.41
C VAL A 11 -27.85 -48.40 15.02
N ARG A 12 -28.40 -48.97 13.94
CA ARG A 12 -28.12 -48.53 12.56
C ARG A 12 -28.58 -47.09 12.31
N ARG A 13 -29.78 -46.72 12.77
CA ARG A 13 -30.30 -45.33 12.67
C ARG A 13 -29.47 -44.34 13.48
N ARG A 14 -29.04 -44.71 14.70
CA ARG A 14 -28.13 -43.88 15.51
C ARG A 14 -26.78 -43.66 14.84
N ARG A 15 -26.18 -44.71 14.26
CA ARG A 15 -24.91 -44.60 13.51
C ARG A 15 -25.03 -43.69 12.29
N LEU A 16 -26.13 -43.80 11.55
CA LEU A 16 -26.39 -42.92 10.40
C LEU A 16 -26.55 -41.46 10.84
N ALA A 17 -27.31 -41.20 11.90
CA ALA A 17 -27.50 -39.86 12.45
C ALA A 17 -26.17 -39.25 12.94
N THR A 18 -25.33 -40.03 13.61
CA THR A 18 -24.00 -39.55 14.05
C THR A 18 -23.07 -39.28 12.87
N MET A 19 -23.14 -40.08 11.79
CA MET A 19 -22.34 -39.84 10.58
C MET A 19 -22.79 -38.58 9.85
N LEU A 20 -24.10 -38.35 9.71
CA LEU A 20 -24.65 -37.14 9.11
C LEU A 20 -24.30 -35.90 9.94
N PHE A 21 -24.37 -36.01 11.27
CA PHE A 21 -23.99 -34.92 12.17
C PHE A 21 -22.48 -34.62 12.09
N ALA A 22 -21.62 -35.64 12.04
CA ALA A 22 -20.19 -35.46 11.85
C ALA A 22 -19.85 -34.85 10.49
N ALA A 23 -20.53 -35.28 9.42
CA ALA A 23 -20.38 -34.70 8.08
C ALA A 23 -20.83 -33.24 8.03
N PHE A 24 -21.94 -32.91 8.70
CA PHE A 24 -22.42 -31.54 8.84
C PHE A 24 -21.41 -30.66 9.59
N LEU A 25 -20.87 -31.14 10.71
CA LEU A 25 -19.83 -30.44 11.47
C LEU A 25 -18.55 -30.24 10.66
N ALA A 26 -18.13 -31.25 9.90
CA ALA A 26 -16.96 -31.15 9.02
C ALA A 26 -17.15 -30.11 7.91
N LEU A 27 -18.34 -30.04 7.30
CA LEU A 27 -18.69 -29.01 6.33
C LEU A 27 -18.71 -27.61 6.94
N ALA A 28 -19.31 -27.46 8.13
CA ALA A 28 -19.35 -26.19 8.85
C ALA A 28 -17.94 -25.68 9.21
N LEU A 29 -17.08 -26.55 9.74
CA LEU A 29 -15.68 -26.22 10.02
C LEU A 29 -14.92 -25.85 8.75
N GLY A 30 -15.12 -26.61 7.66
CA GLY A 30 -14.46 -26.36 6.38
C GLY A 30 -14.85 -25.01 5.77
N LEU A 31 -16.11 -24.60 5.90
CA LEU A 31 -16.59 -23.27 5.48
C LEU A 31 -16.01 -22.16 6.37
N TRP A 32 -15.99 -22.35 7.69
CA TRP A 32 -15.49 -21.39 8.67
C TRP A 32 -13.98 -21.09 8.48
N LEU A 33 -13.17 -22.13 8.25
CA LEU A 33 -11.74 -21.96 8.00
C LEU A 33 -11.46 -21.24 6.68
N ARG A 34 -12.32 -21.41 5.67
CA ARG A 34 -12.19 -20.73 4.38
C ARG A 34 -12.57 -19.25 4.43
N THR A 35 -13.47 -18.86 5.33
CA THR A 35 -13.87 -17.45 5.50
C THR A 35 -12.77 -16.61 6.13
N GLU A 36 -12.12 -17.11 7.19
CA GLU A 36 -11.06 -16.36 7.90
C GLU A 36 -9.87 -16.00 7.00
N ALA A 37 -9.39 -16.97 6.20
CA ALA A 37 -8.26 -16.73 5.30
C ALA A 37 -8.60 -15.72 4.19
N LYS A 38 -9.82 -15.78 3.66
CA LYS A 38 -10.28 -14.85 2.62
C LYS A 38 -10.46 -13.44 3.17
N VAL A 39 -11.06 -13.30 4.35
CA VAL A 39 -11.28 -11.99 4.99
C VAL A 39 -9.94 -11.28 5.24
N ARG A 40 -8.96 -11.97 5.82
CA ARG A 40 -7.63 -11.38 6.09
C ARG A 40 -6.89 -11.00 4.81
N LEU A 41 -6.99 -11.81 3.76
CA LEU A 41 -6.37 -11.49 2.47
C LEU A 41 -7.00 -10.25 1.85
N VAL A 42 -8.34 -10.20 1.89
CA VAL A 42 -9.11 -9.08 1.38
C VAL A 42 -8.79 -7.79 2.16
N GLU A 43 -8.80 -7.81 3.49
CA GLU A 43 -8.42 -6.67 4.33
C GLU A 43 -7.01 -6.15 4.04
N ARG A 44 -6.02 -7.06 3.92
CA ARG A 44 -4.65 -6.68 3.56
C ARG A 44 -4.58 -6.04 2.19
N SER A 45 -5.29 -6.62 1.22
CA SER A 45 -5.32 -6.07 -0.14
C SER A 45 -6.01 -4.70 -0.20
N TYR A 46 -7.06 -4.48 0.60
CA TYR A 46 -7.70 -3.17 0.72
C TYR A 46 -6.78 -2.14 1.37
N ALA A 47 -6.07 -2.51 2.44
CA ALA A 47 -5.13 -1.61 3.10
C ALA A 47 -3.99 -1.18 2.15
N ASP A 48 -3.35 -2.14 1.48
CA ASP A 48 -2.27 -1.89 0.51
C ASP A 48 -2.76 -1.04 -0.68
N GLN A 49 -3.94 -1.35 -1.24
CA GLN A 49 -4.52 -0.54 -2.31
C GLN A 49 -4.87 0.88 -1.86
N THR A 50 -5.36 1.04 -0.62
CA THR A 50 -5.68 2.37 -0.07
C THR A 50 -4.42 3.19 0.12
N GLU A 51 -3.34 2.59 0.62
CA GLU A 51 -2.05 3.25 0.78
C GLU A 51 -1.47 3.67 -0.58
N ARG A 52 -1.47 2.78 -1.56
CA ARG A 52 -1.05 3.08 -2.94
C ARG A 52 -1.87 4.22 -3.55
N LEU A 53 -3.18 4.22 -3.34
CA LEU A 53 -4.06 5.27 -3.83
C LEU A 53 -3.69 6.63 -3.23
N ARG A 54 -3.42 6.68 -1.92
CA ARG A 54 -2.98 7.91 -1.24
C ARG A 54 -1.63 8.40 -1.76
N ALA A 55 -0.67 7.50 -1.94
CA ALA A 55 0.64 7.83 -2.49
C ALA A 55 0.52 8.40 -3.91
N LEU A 56 -0.26 7.75 -4.78
CA LEU A 56 -0.51 8.21 -6.15
C LEU A 56 -1.24 9.55 -6.20
N GLN A 57 -2.19 9.80 -5.30
CA GLN A 57 -2.87 11.10 -5.21
C GLN A 57 -1.91 12.21 -4.80
N ALA A 58 -1.09 11.97 -3.78
CA ALA A 58 -0.07 12.94 -3.35
C ALA A 58 0.94 13.24 -4.46
N GLU A 59 1.37 12.21 -5.20
CA GLU A 59 2.26 12.38 -6.35
C GLU A 59 1.58 13.15 -7.48
N ALA A 60 0.32 12.84 -7.80
CA ALA A 60 -0.45 13.57 -8.81
C ALA A 60 -0.60 15.05 -8.46
N ASP A 61 -0.85 15.38 -7.20
CA ASP A 61 -0.99 16.77 -6.76
C ASP A 61 0.34 17.51 -6.79
N ARG A 62 1.44 16.86 -6.36
CA ARG A 62 2.80 17.40 -6.52
C ARG A 62 3.11 17.69 -7.99
N LEU A 63 2.85 16.74 -8.89
CA LEU A 63 3.10 16.88 -10.32
C LEU A 63 2.22 17.97 -10.95
N ARG A 64 0.97 18.14 -10.51
CA ARG A 64 0.10 19.25 -10.95
C ARG A 64 0.67 20.60 -10.56
N LEU A 65 1.12 20.75 -9.32
CA LEU A 65 1.75 21.98 -8.84
C LEU A 65 3.05 22.27 -9.61
N GLU A 66 3.88 21.26 -9.82
CA GLU A 66 5.12 21.39 -10.58
C GLU A 66 4.84 21.79 -12.03
N LYS A 67 3.87 21.14 -12.68
CA LYS A 67 3.42 21.51 -14.03
C LYS A 67 2.91 22.96 -14.08
N ALA A 68 2.14 23.40 -13.08
CA ALA A 68 1.65 24.77 -13.02
C ALA A 68 2.81 25.78 -12.90
N ARG A 69 3.82 25.49 -12.06
CA ARG A 69 5.02 26.33 -11.94
C ARG A 69 5.83 26.35 -13.23
N LEU A 70 6.04 25.20 -13.86
CA LEU A 70 6.78 25.10 -15.13
C LEU A 70 6.04 25.77 -16.30
N ASN A 71 4.74 25.95 -16.21
CA ASN A 71 3.97 26.74 -17.19
C ASN A 71 4.04 28.26 -16.92
N ASP A 72 4.52 28.69 -15.76
CA ASP A 72 4.72 30.11 -15.45
C ASP A 72 6.08 30.57 -16.01
N PRO A 73 6.09 31.48 -17.01
CA PRO A 73 7.33 31.96 -17.62
C PRO A 73 8.27 32.66 -16.64
N ALA A 74 7.72 33.33 -15.62
CA ALA A 74 8.54 34.03 -14.62
C ALA A 74 9.30 33.03 -13.75
N TYR A 75 8.62 31.96 -13.32
CA TYR A 75 9.23 30.86 -12.58
C TYR A 75 10.31 30.15 -13.39
N VAL A 76 10.04 29.85 -14.67
CA VAL A 76 11.03 29.20 -15.55
C VAL A 76 12.26 30.09 -15.76
N ALA A 77 12.07 31.39 -15.94
CA ALA A 77 13.18 32.33 -16.09
C ALA A 77 14.02 32.45 -14.80
N ASP A 78 13.38 32.44 -13.63
CA ASP A 78 14.09 32.42 -12.35
C ASP A 78 14.86 31.11 -12.15
N LEU A 79 14.25 29.97 -12.46
CA LEU A 79 14.89 28.65 -12.42
C LEU A 79 16.10 28.58 -13.36
N ALA A 80 15.99 29.13 -14.58
CA ALA A 80 17.09 29.20 -15.54
C ALA A 80 18.28 30.01 -15.00
N ARG A 81 18.03 31.14 -14.33
CA ARG A 81 19.08 31.97 -13.73
C ARG A 81 19.71 31.31 -12.51
N THR A 82 18.90 30.74 -11.62
CA THR A 82 19.34 30.24 -10.31
C THR A 82 19.95 28.84 -10.37
N ALA A 83 19.33 27.91 -11.09
CA ALA A 83 19.80 26.53 -11.18
C ALA A 83 20.79 26.34 -12.33
N TRP A 84 20.59 27.05 -13.45
CA TRP A 84 21.35 26.81 -14.68
C TRP A 84 22.29 27.95 -15.07
N PHE A 85 22.31 29.05 -14.30
CA PHE A 85 23.17 30.22 -14.55
C PHE A 85 23.05 30.74 -15.98
N TRP A 86 21.83 30.64 -16.52
CA TRP A 86 21.52 31.13 -17.86
C TRP A 86 21.14 32.61 -17.78
N SER A 87 21.82 33.43 -18.58
CA SER A 87 21.54 34.87 -18.73
C SER A 87 21.35 35.22 -20.19
N LYS A 88 20.66 36.34 -20.45
CA LYS A 88 20.56 36.89 -21.81
C LYS A 88 21.81 37.69 -22.17
N ASP A 89 21.97 37.97 -23.46
CA ASP A 89 23.07 38.81 -23.95
C ASP A 89 23.06 40.18 -23.25
N GLY A 90 24.19 40.51 -22.61
CA GLY A 90 24.36 41.75 -21.83
C GLY A 90 24.07 41.62 -20.32
N GLU A 91 23.60 40.47 -19.84
CA GLU A 91 23.44 40.17 -18.40
C GLU A 91 24.67 39.43 -17.84
N ILE A 92 25.12 39.76 -16.62
CA ILE A 92 26.22 39.08 -15.92
C ILE A 92 25.67 38.39 -14.67
N ILE A 93 25.86 37.07 -14.55
CA ILE A 93 25.48 36.31 -13.35
C ILE A 93 26.71 36.17 -12.44
N ILE A 94 26.62 36.75 -11.23
CA ILE A 94 27.68 36.67 -10.22
C ILE A 94 27.34 35.59 -9.21
N ARG A 95 28.20 34.56 -9.09
CA ARG A 95 28.12 33.57 -8.01
C ARG A 95 28.85 34.10 -6.78
N LEU A 96 28.11 34.37 -5.71
CA LEU A 96 28.71 34.62 -4.41
C LEU A 96 29.09 33.28 -3.78
N ALA A 97 30.38 32.99 -3.70
CA ALA A 97 30.85 31.91 -2.85
C ALA A 97 30.45 32.26 -1.41
N LYS A 98 29.71 31.36 -0.75
CA LYS A 98 29.37 31.55 0.65
C LYS A 98 30.68 31.62 1.43
N GLU A 99 30.94 32.76 2.07
CA GLU A 99 32.13 32.96 2.87
C GLU A 99 32.24 31.84 3.91
N PRO A 100 33.40 31.17 4.03
CA PRO A 100 33.57 30.13 5.04
C PRO A 100 33.34 30.74 6.41
N GLU A 101 32.34 30.22 7.14
CA GLU A 101 32.13 30.48 8.56
C GLU A 101 33.48 30.41 9.29
N PRO A 102 33.84 31.44 10.11
CA PRO A 102 35.13 31.48 10.77
C PRO A 102 35.26 30.28 11.71
N GLY A 103 36.06 29.29 11.29
CA GLY A 103 36.33 28.06 12.06
C GLY A 103 36.07 26.74 11.33
N ARG A 104 35.52 26.72 10.11
CA ARG A 104 35.43 25.48 9.31
C ARG A 104 36.41 25.56 8.12
N PRO A 105 37.43 24.67 8.04
CA PRO A 105 38.34 24.65 6.89
C PRO A 105 37.53 24.38 5.61
N ALA A 106 37.84 25.14 4.55
CA ALA A 106 37.20 25.01 3.26
C ALA A 106 37.42 23.59 2.72
N GLU A 107 36.38 22.78 2.66
CA GLU A 107 36.43 21.51 1.95
C GLU A 107 36.65 21.79 0.46
N GLY A 108 37.82 21.40 -0.01
CA GLY A 108 38.25 21.57 -1.40
C GLY A 108 37.32 20.84 -2.37
N GLY A 109 36.81 21.59 -3.35
CA GLY A 109 36.13 21.05 -4.51
C GLY A 109 37.12 20.32 -5.42
N ARG A 110 36.75 19.10 -5.81
CA ARG A 110 37.25 18.44 -7.04
C ARG A 110 36.27 18.72 -8.17
#